data_AF-A0A0M0X4E7-F1
#
_entry.id   AF-A0A0M0X4E7-F1
#
_cell.length_a   1.000
_cell.length_b   1.000
_cell.length_c   1.000
_cell.angle_alpha   90.00
_cell.angle_beta   90.00
_cell.angle_gamma   90.00
#
_symmetry.space_group_name_H-M   'P 1'
#
loop_
_entity.id
_entity.type
_entity.pdbx_description
1 polymer ?
#
loop_
_entity_poly.entity_id
_entity_poly.type
_entity_poly.pdbx_seq_one_letter_code
_entity_poly.pdbx_strand_id
1 'polypeptide(L)' 'MSKIYWVSIAKRTDETEVEQNVIEKIFAKKSELKDYLEQEGYCKAAKNQYIKIDDKLIYEAAVEKVKMK' A
#
# COMPACT_ATOMS: atom_id res chain seq x y z
N MET A 1 -9.02 -21.13 9.05
CA MET A 1 -9.36 -19.78 8.55
C MET A 1 -8.15 -19.18 7.88
N SER A 2 -8.15 -19.18 6.56
CA SER A 2 -7.14 -18.49 5.77
C SER A 2 -7.37 -16.98 5.87
N LYS A 3 -6.30 -16.20 5.80
CA LYS A 3 -6.37 -14.74 5.76
C LYS A 3 -5.42 -14.23 4.69
N ILE A 4 -5.77 -13.12 4.09
CA ILE A 4 -4.90 -12.38 3.17
C ILE A 4 -4.76 -10.95 3.65
N TYR A 5 -3.73 -10.28 3.13
CA TYR A 5 -3.47 -8.87 3.32
C TYR A 5 -3.58 -8.20 1.95
N TRP A 6 -4.65 -7.45 1.76
CA TRP A 6 -4.88 -6.67 0.55
C TRP A 6 -4.27 -5.28 0.73
N VAL A 7 -3.49 -4.83 -0.24
CA VAL A 7 -2.92 -3.48 -0.30
C VAL A 7 -3.48 -2.74 -1.50
N SER A 8 -4.00 -1.54 -1.26
CA SER A 8 -4.38 -0.58 -2.30
C SER A 8 -3.43 0.60 -2.23
N ILE A 9 -2.75 0.90 -3.32
CA ILE A 9 -1.74 1.95 -3.41
C ILE A 9 -2.26 3.04 -4.33
N ALA A 10 -2.52 4.22 -3.78
CA ALA A 10 -2.88 5.41 -4.53
C ALA A 10 -1.64 6.26 -4.79
N LYS A 11 -1.44 6.67 -6.05
CA LYS A 11 -0.45 7.67 -6.43
C LYS A 11 -1.10 9.05 -6.49
N ARG A 12 -0.50 10.04 -5.84
CA ARG A 12 -0.91 11.46 -5.91
C ARG A 12 0.22 12.31 -6.50
N THR A 13 -0.18 13.24 -7.37
CA THR A 13 0.62 14.31 -7.96
C THR A 13 -0.01 15.67 -7.59
N ASP A 14 0.80 16.70 -7.42
CA ASP A 14 0.31 18.09 -7.24
C ASP A 14 -0.38 18.65 -8.50
N GLU A 15 -0.13 18.05 -9.67
CA GLU A 15 -0.77 18.46 -10.92
C GLU A 15 -2.17 17.86 -11.05
N THR A 16 -3.11 18.77 -11.20
CA THR A 16 -4.58 18.66 -11.22
C THR A 16 -5.16 17.83 -12.37
N GLU A 17 -4.57 16.69 -12.76
CA GLU A 17 -5.19 15.77 -13.72
C GLU A 17 -5.11 14.32 -13.25
N VAL A 18 -6.32 13.78 -13.05
CA VAL A 18 -6.66 12.59 -12.28
C VAL A 18 -6.46 11.35 -13.13
N GLU A 19 -5.24 10.82 -13.14
CA GLU A 19 -5.06 9.36 -13.23
C GLU A 19 -4.71 8.86 -11.83
N GLN A 20 -5.74 8.63 -11.02
CA GLN A 20 -5.62 7.81 -9.81
C GLN A 20 -5.33 6.37 -10.24
N ASN A 21 -4.08 6.10 -10.61
CA ASN A 21 -3.60 4.75 -10.82
C ASN A 21 -3.55 4.06 -9.45
N VAL A 22 -4.61 3.31 -9.15
CA VAL A 22 -4.70 2.48 -7.94
C VAL A 22 -4.08 1.12 -8.27
N ILE A 23 -2.98 0.80 -7.60
CA ILE A 23 -2.31 -0.50 -7.73
C ILE A 23 -2.78 -1.39 -6.58
N GLU A 24 -3.24 -2.60 -6.91
CA GLU A 24 -3.67 -3.58 -5.92
C GLU A 24 -2.67 -4.73 -5.81
N LYS A 25 -2.36 -5.13 -4.58
CA LYS A 25 -1.50 -6.29 -4.27
C LYS A 25 -2.11 -7.13 -3.17
N ILE A 26 -1.90 -8.44 -3.23
CA ILE A 26 -2.39 -9.40 -2.22
C ILE A 26 -1.21 -10.19 -1.68
N PHE A 27 -1.12 -10.29 -0.36
CA PHE A 27 -0.12 -11.08 0.34
C PHE A 27 -0.78 -12.13 1.23
N ALA A 28 -0.24 -13.36 1.23
CA ALA A 28 -0.75 -14.43 2.08
C ALA A 28 -0.29 -14.25 3.54
N LYS A 29 0.94 -13.72 3.75
CA LYS A 29 1.52 -13.51 5.07
C LYS A 29 1.77 -12.03 5.35
N LYS A 30 1.74 -11.68 6.65
CA LYS A 30 2.05 -10.33 7.11
C LYS A 30 3.52 -9.96 6.93
N SER A 31 4.42 -10.94 7.02
CA SER A 31 5.86 -10.73 6.79
C SER A 31 6.11 -10.32 5.34
N GLU A 32 5.57 -11.06 4.37
CA GLU A 32 5.71 -10.76 2.94
C GLU A 32 5.25 -9.34 2.59
N LEU A 33 4.11 -8.91 3.17
CA LEU A 33 3.65 -7.53 3.06
C LEU A 33 4.67 -6.52 3.60
N LYS A 34 5.22 -6.78 4.79
CA LYS A 34 6.16 -5.85 5.43
C LYS A 34 7.47 -5.78 4.66
N ASP A 35 7.98 -6.92 4.23
CA ASP A 35 9.22 -7.03 3.46
C ASP A 35 9.07 -6.24 2.15
N TYR A 36 7.92 -6.38 1.47
CA TYR A 36 7.60 -5.57 0.29
C TYR A 36 7.60 -4.07 0.58
N LEU A 37 6.89 -3.64 1.64
CA LEU A 37 6.81 -2.22 1.99
C LEU A 37 8.18 -1.64 2.33
N GLU A 38 9.00 -2.38 3.05
CA GLU A 38 10.36 -1.98 3.41
C GLU A 38 11.29 -1.90 2.19
N GLN A 39 11.26 -2.92 1.32
CA GLN A 39 12.03 -2.94 0.07
C GLN A 39 11.66 -1.79 -0.87
N GLU A 40 10.38 -1.45 -0.95
CA GLU A 40 9.89 -0.36 -1.79
C GLU A 40 10.11 1.03 -1.17
N GLY A 41 10.54 1.11 0.10
CA GLY A 41 10.80 2.38 0.80
C GLY A 41 9.55 3.04 1.40
N TYR A 42 8.49 2.26 1.67
CA TYR A 42 7.30 2.76 2.36
C TYR A 42 7.54 2.90 3.86
N CYS A 43 7.25 4.08 4.39
CA CYS A 43 7.25 4.39 5.81
C CYS A 43 5.85 4.24 6.40
N LYS A 44 5.76 3.73 7.63
CA LYS A 44 4.46 3.60 8.32
C LYS A 44 3.97 4.98 8.79
N ALA A 45 2.85 5.43 8.24
CA ALA A 45 2.24 6.71 8.61
C ALA A 45 1.18 6.54 9.72
N ALA A 46 0.35 5.50 9.62
CA ALA A 46 -0.69 5.22 10.61
C ALA A 46 -0.96 3.72 10.76
N LYS A 47 -2.05 3.36 11.45
CA LYS A 47 -2.49 1.96 11.53
C LYS A 47 -2.93 1.50 10.15
N ASN A 48 -2.23 0.50 9.60
CA ASN A 48 -2.50 -0.07 8.28
C ASN A 48 -2.35 0.92 7.11
N GLN A 49 -1.65 2.03 7.31
CA GLN A 49 -1.37 3.01 6.25
C GLN A 49 0.12 3.28 6.19
N TYR A 50 0.64 3.30 4.98
CA TYR A 50 2.05 3.55 4.69
C TYR A 50 2.16 4.59 3.58
N ILE A 51 3.22 5.38 3.64
CA ILE A 51 3.49 6.45 2.68
C ILE A 51 4.92 6.26 2.15
N LYS A 52 5.06 6.35 0.84
CA LYS A 52 6.35 6.52 0.15
C LYS A 52 6.32 7.86 -0.55
N ILE A 53 7.40 8.63 -0.39
CA ILE A 53 7.60 9.88 -1.11
C ILE A 53 8.75 9.63 -2.07
N ASP A 54 8.50 9.87 -3.36
CA ASP A 54 9.50 9.68 -4.41
C ASP A 54 9.47 10.91 -5.31
N ASP A 55 10.57 11.67 -5.31
CA ASP A 55 10.66 13.02 -5.90
C ASP A 55 9.52 13.97 -5.48
N LYS A 56 8.47 14.07 -6.30
CA LYS A 56 7.26 14.89 -6.11
C LYS A 56 5.97 14.07 -6.10
N LEU A 57 6.10 12.75 -5.95
CA LEU A 57 5.01 11.78 -5.96
C LEU A 57 4.81 11.25 -4.57
N ILE A 58 3.55 11.29 -4.12
CA ILE A 58 3.15 10.69 -2.86
C ILE A 58 2.40 9.41 -3.17
N TYR A 59 2.90 8.29 -2.64
CA TYR A 59 2.26 6.99 -2.73
C TYR A 59 1.67 6.62 -1.37
N GLU A 60 0.36 6.49 -1.31
CA GLU A 60 -0.38 6.09 -0.11
C GLU A 60 -0.80 4.63 -0.24
N ALA A 61 -0.26 3.75 0.59
CA ALA A 61 -0.61 2.33 0.65
C ALA A 61 -1.53 2.06 1.86
N ALA A 62 -2.77 1.66 1.60
CA ALA A 62 -3.74 1.21 2.59
C ALA A 62 -3.77 -0.32 2.65
N VAL A 63 -3.76 -0.90 3.84
CA VAL A 63 -3.73 -2.36 4.06
C VAL A 63 -5.01 -2.84 4.73
N GLU A 64 -5.68 -3.80 4.12
CA GLU A 64 -6.81 -4.51 4.71
C GLU A 64 -6.46 -5.97 5.02
N LYS A 65 -6.92 -6.46 6.19
CA LYS A 65 -6.79 -7.87 6.57
C LYS A 65 -8.12 -8.56 6.33
N VAL A 66 -8.20 -9.35 5.26
CA VAL A 66 -9.40 -10.10 4.91
C VAL A 66 -9.30 -11.52 5.46
N LYS A 67 -10.33 -11.96 6.20
CA LYS A 67 -10.46 -13.35 6.63
C LYS A 67 -11.33 -14.10 5.63
N MET A 68 -10.80 -15.18 5.07
CA MET A 68 -11.57 -16.09 4.23
C MET A 68 -12.23 -17.15 5.13
N LYS A 69 -13.53 -17.38 4.89
CA LYS A 69 -14.30 -18.44 5.57
C LYS A 69 -13.93 -19.80 4.99
#